data_AF-A0A2U3ALC5-F1
#
_entry.id   AF-A0A2U3ALC5-F1
#
_cell.length_a   1.000
_cell.length_b   1.000
_cell.length_c   1.000
_cell.angle_alpha   90.00
_cell.angle_beta   90.00
_cell.angle_gamma   90.00
#
_symmetry.space_group_name_H-M   'P 1'
#
loop_
_entity.id
_entity.type
_entity.pdbx_description
1 polymer ?
#
loop_
_entity_poly.entity_id
_entity_poly.type
_entity_poly.pdbx_seq_one_letter_code
_entity_poly.pdbx_strand_id
1 'polypeptide(L)'
;MGMEAQNNMKWFKQLLLFSLFILLLFGFTNKVSAMNETETKEKIEGIINWKKATLNISSKDSLLNYELLKETGNTSVDWYVFAMARAGYNDQYAIYKSMLNEVVSKRYMRSEKLSESKATEWHRITLAYLAVGGDPTNVNNEEINLIADGVYNRGKMKALNSQGINGLTWGLIALDSMKYKVPKMAFENRQQIIQKIIDAQQQDGGFSLLKGESNIDLTAMTIQALAPYYNSEEEFSGEKVRTVIDRALEFIRKNQTDSGAFAQDGLENLETTAQVVVALTSLHIDPQKDERYIKNGFSSIDGMMQFFQPDGGFIHSKIYDETNPTSLPDESNTMATEQALYAFVALLRQQTNTRNLYDFREEQSEKIKEKIAQVEKAIDKSDSSEELKEILQLYEEIPAEERSYVANYKKLIELAKQYNQSLDDTKLSTIHSNNHSMTMTPVQLFSNDRVKNKGLTTKDLQRIHHLPKDVSTADYVEVIALLDQVKKTNTKEIAILQKRKKEIEQLQQKVNDLNNEVIVALYPFTSLTLKDEEKVLEINAKYEELSKYEQQQIVNHSDIEQSVDQIKSLKQQKWLKIIASILLVASSLLFIFKRIKNKRKQMEEQ
;
A
#
# COMPACT_ATOMS: atom_id res chain seq x y z
N MET A 1 6.51 43.23 63.29
CA MET A 1 6.45 43.11 61.80
C MET A 1 6.85 41.74 61.25
N GLY A 2 7.70 40.92 61.91
CA GLY A 2 8.11 39.61 61.36
C GLY A 2 7.08 38.47 61.44
N MET A 3 6.25 38.42 62.50
CA MET A 3 5.29 37.33 62.72
C MET A 3 4.05 37.39 61.80
N GLU A 4 3.54 38.58 61.49
CA GLU A 4 2.41 38.74 60.55
C GLU A 4 2.80 38.36 59.12
N ALA A 5 4.02 38.72 58.69
CA ALA A 5 4.52 38.36 57.36
C ALA A 5 4.65 36.83 57.19
N GLN A 6 5.08 36.12 58.23
CA GLN A 6 5.17 34.66 58.21
C GLN A 6 3.80 33.97 58.17
N ASN A 7 2.82 34.47 58.92
CA ASN A 7 1.46 33.91 58.91
C ASN A 7 0.75 34.16 57.57
N ASN A 8 0.90 35.37 56.99
CA ASN A 8 0.33 35.69 55.69
C ASN A 8 0.96 34.83 54.57
N MET A 9 2.25 34.53 54.66
CA MET A 9 2.94 33.68 53.68
C MET A 9 2.54 32.20 53.80
N LYS A 10 2.21 31.71 55.01
CA LYS A 10 1.64 30.37 55.22
C LYS A 10 0.23 30.25 54.65
N TRP A 11 -0.62 31.25 54.89
CA TRP A 11 -1.98 31.31 54.35
C TRP A 11 -1.98 31.39 52.82
N PHE A 12 -1.08 32.18 52.24
CA PHE A 12 -0.93 32.30 50.79
C PHE A 12 -0.48 30.98 50.15
N LYS A 13 0.48 30.26 50.76
CA LYS A 13 0.91 28.94 50.27
C LYS A 13 -0.20 27.89 50.36
N GLN A 14 -1.02 27.91 51.41
CA GLN A 14 -2.16 27.00 51.54
C GLN A 14 -3.26 27.31 50.51
N LEU A 15 -3.54 28.59 50.24
CA LEU A 15 -4.46 29.00 49.18
C LEU A 15 -3.98 28.60 47.79
N LEU A 16 -2.67 28.70 47.53
CA LEU A 16 -2.06 28.33 46.24
C LEU A 16 -2.04 26.81 46.04
N LEU A 17 -1.83 26.03 47.11
CA LEU A 17 -1.95 24.57 47.09
C LEU A 17 -3.42 24.14 46.91
N PHE A 18 -4.36 24.84 47.54
CA PHE A 18 -5.79 24.54 47.40
C PHE A 18 -6.34 24.92 46.02
N SER A 19 -5.86 26.01 45.41
CA SER A 19 -6.22 26.38 44.04
C SER A 19 -5.59 25.45 42.99
N LEU A 20 -4.35 24.98 43.20
CA LEU A 20 -3.75 23.90 42.39
C LEU A 20 -4.53 22.58 42.53
N PHE A 21 -5.02 22.26 43.73
CA PHE A 21 -5.82 21.07 43.98
C PHE A 21 -7.22 21.18 43.33
N ILE A 22 -7.83 22.37 43.31
CA ILE A 22 -9.09 22.63 42.59
C ILE A 22 -8.89 22.60 41.07
N LEU A 23 -7.77 23.10 40.55
CA LEU A 23 -7.40 22.97 39.12
C LEU A 23 -7.13 21.50 38.71
N LEU A 24 -6.64 20.67 39.63
CA LEU A 24 -6.49 19.22 39.43
C LEU A 24 -7.83 18.46 39.56
N LEU A 25 -8.77 18.95 40.39
CA LEU A 25 -10.12 18.36 40.53
C LEU A 25 -11.06 18.77 39.38
N PHE A 26 -10.87 19.95 38.79
CA PHE A 26 -11.44 20.33 37.50
C PHE A 26 -10.42 20.07 36.39
N GLY A 27 -9.90 18.84 36.32
CA GLY A 27 -9.35 18.37 35.06
C GLY A 27 -10.40 18.67 34.00
N PHE A 28 -10.08 19.57 33.08
CA PHE A 28 -10.89 19.78 31.88
C PHE A 28 -10.95 18.40 31.24
N THR A 29 -12.06 17.69 31.45
CA THR A 29 -12.43 16.58 30.57
C THR A 29 -12.71 17.27 29.26
N ASN A 30 -11.66 17.53 28.48
CA ASN A 30 -11.80 17.79 27.06
C ASN A 30 -12.52 16.54 26.56
N LYS A 31 -13.84 16.64 26.39
CA LYS A 31 -14.57 15.59 25.68
C LYS A 31 -13.87 15.47 24.34
N VAL A 32 -13.36 14.28 24.05
CA VAL A 32 -12.90 13.92 22.70
C VAL A 32 -13.96 14.39 21.73
N SER A 33 -13.61 15.34 20.87
CA SER A 33 -14.53 15.81 19.82
C SER A 33 -14.43 14.82 18.68
N ALA A 34 -15.34 13.85 18.65
CA ALA A 34 -15.40 12.89 17.56
C ALA A 34 -15.68 13.60 16.23
N MET A 35 -14.84 13.32 15.23
CA MET A 35 -15.01 13.72 13.85
C MET A 35 -16.35 13.17 13.32
N ASN A 36 -17.17 14.04 12.74
CA ASN A 36 -18.39 13.66 12.05
C ASN A 36 -18.14 13.29 10.58
N GLU A 37 -19.16 12.80 9.87
CA GLU A 37 -19.04 12.35 8.47
C GLU A 37 -18.50 13.45 7.53
N THR A 38 -18.95 14.70 7.70
CA THR A 38 -18.51 15.84 6.88
C THR A 38 -17.03 16.12 7.11
N GLU A 39 -16.59 16.17 8.36
CA GLU A 39 -15.18 16.40 8.69
C GLU A 39 -14.29 15.25 8.18
N THR A 40 -14.74 14.00 8.28
CA THR A 40 -14.02 12.83 7.72
C THR A 40 -13.85 12.97 6.20
N LYS A 41 -14.92 13.37 5.49
CA LYS A 41 -14.88 13.60 4.04
C LYS A 41 -13.92 14.72 3.69
N GLU A 42 -13.91 15.82 4.44
CA GLU A 42 -12.97 16.93 4.24
C GLU A 42 -11.51 16.47 4.38
N LYS A 43 -11.19 15.58 5.34
CA LYS A 43 -9.85 15.00 5.46
C LYS A 43 -9.46 14.13 4.27
N ILE A 44 -10.37 13.29 3.80
CA ILE A 44 -10.17 12.49 2.58
C ILE A 44 -9.92 13.41 1.36
N GLU A 45 -10.73 14.45 1.17
CA GLU A 45 -10.54 15.41 0.07
C GLU A 45 -9.22 16.18 0.20
N GLY A 46 -8.84 16.57 1.43
CA GLY A 46 -7.58 17.23 1.73
C GLY A 46 -6.37 16.41 1.30
N ILE A 47 -6.34 15.12 1.65
CA ILE A 47 -5.28 14.19 1.27
C ILE A 47 -5.21 14.02 -0.27
N ILE A 48 -6.37 13.87 -0.93
CA ILE A 48 -6.42 13.74 -2.40
C ILE A 48 -5.89 15.03 -3.06
N ASN A 49 -6.27 16.20 -2.55
CA ASN A 49 -5.81 17.49 -3.06
C ASN A 49 -4.32 17.71 -2.80
N TRP A 50 -3.80 17.27 -1.65
CA TRP A 50 -2.36 17.24 -1.38
C TRP A 50 -1.63 16.43 -2.44
N LYS A 51 -2.09 15.20 -2.72
CA LYS A 51 -1.46 14.35 -3.74
C LYS A 51 -1.51 14.98 -5.12
N LYS A 52 -2.63 15.62 -5.50
CA LYS A 52 -2.73 16.41 -6.73
C LYS A 52 -1.69 17.53 -6.78
N ALA A 53 -1.53 18.28 -5.69
CA ALA A 53 -0.54 19.36 -5.61
C ALA A 53 0.91 18.86 -5.77
N THR A 54 1.27 17.70 -5.19
CA THR A 54 2.61 17.10 -5.37
C THR A 54 2.93 16.73 -6.82
N LEU A 55 1.89 16.57 -7.65
CA LEU A 55 2.00 16.25 -9.08
C LEU A 55 1.72 17.48 -9.97
N ASN A 56 1.64 18.68 -9.40
CA ASN A 56 1.25 19.92 -10.09
C ASN A 56 -0.11 19.83 -10.81
N ILE A 57 -1.06 19.09 -10.24
CA ILE A 57 -2.42 18.91 -10.75
C ILE A 57 -3.36 19.88 -10.03
N SER A 58 -4.25 20.54 -10.79
CA SER A 58 -5.31 21.38 -10.22
C SER A 58 -6.27 20.54 -9.36
N SER A 59 -6.77 21.08 -8.25
CA SER A 59 -7.74 20.39 -7.39
C SER A 59 -9.04 19.98 -8.10
N LYS A 60 -9.37 20.67 -9.21
CA LYS A 60 -10.53 20.39 -10.06
C LYS A 60 -10.31 19.27 -11.08
N ASP A 61 -9.06 18.92 -11.36
CA ASP A 61 -8.71 17.88 -12.32
C ASP A 61 -8.65 16.51 -11.62
N SER A 62 -8.72 15.44 -12.41
CA SER A 62 -8.56 14.07 -11.94
C SER A 62 -7.17 13.81 -11.37
N LEU A 63 -7.10 13.10 -10.24
CA LEU A 63 -5.83 12.59 -9.72
C LEU A 63 -5.33 11.40 -10.57
N LEU A 64 -6.24 10.58 -11.10
CA LEU A 64 -5.92 9.46 -11.99
C LEU A 64 -5.64 9.96 -13.42
N ASN A 65 -4.61 10.80 -13.55
CA ASN A 65 -4.14 11.34 -14.83
C ASN A 65 -2.93 10.54 -15.36
N TYR A 66 -2.41 10.96 -16.52
CA TYR A 66 -1.30 10.27 -17.17
C TYR A 66 -0.04 10.17 -16.30
N GLU A 67 0.27 11.23 -15.54
CA GLU A 67 1.47 11.29 -14.71
C GLU A 67 1.42 10.31 -13.53
N LEU A 68 0.26 10.11 -12.91
CA LEU A 68 0.11 9.11 -11.85
C LEU A 68 -0.03 7.69 -12.42
N LEU A 69 -0.82 7.52 -13.48
CA LEU A 69 -1.17 6.21 -14.04
C LEU A 69 0.00 5.49 -14.73
N LYS A 70 1.10 6.19 -15.05
CA LYS A 70 2.33 5.52 -15.52
C LYS A 70 2.91 4.55 -14.48
N GLU A 71 2.64 4.78 -13.20
CA GLU A 71 3.07 3.95 -12.07
C GLU A 71 2.01 2.90 -11.66
N THR A 72 1.04 2.59 -12.53
CA THR A 72 0.00 1.57 -12.26
C THR A 72 0.62 0.20 -11.98
N GLY A 73 0.14 -0.48 -10.93
CA GLY A 73 0.70 -1.76 -10.48
C GLY A 73 1.92 -1.60 -9.56
N ASN A 74 2.16 -0.39 -9.03
CA ASN A 74 3.11 -0.06 -7.97
C ASN A 74 2.39 0.37 -6.68
N THR A 75 3.08 0.25 -5.53
CA THR A 75 2.46 0.43 -4.19
C THR A 75 1.82 1.80 -4.03
N SER A 76 2.53 2.86 -4.44
CA SER A 76 2.16 4.26 -4.23
C SER A 76 0.97 4.74 -5.07
N VAL A 77 0.46 3.92 -5.98
CA VAL A 77 -0.72 4.23 -6.80
C VAL A 77 -1.87 3.32 -6.43
N ASP A 78 -1.60 2.02 -6.32
CA ASP A 78 -2.65 1.01 -6.11
C ASP A 78 -3.44 1.26 -4.82
N TRP A 79 -2.77 1.68 -3.73
CA TRP A 79 -3.44 1.96 -2.45
C TRP A 79 -4.23 3.27 -2.46
N TYR A 80 -3.74 4.32 -3.11
CA TYR A 80 -4.53 5.54 -3.35
C TYR A 80 -5.80 5.23 -4.14
N VAL A 81 -5.67 4.51 -5.25
CA VAL A 81 -6.79 4.11 -6.09
C VAL A 81 -7.77 3.25 -5.31
N PHE A 82 -7.28 2.25 -4.58
CA PHE A 82 -8.08 1.41 -3.69
C PHE A 82 -8.88 2.27 -2.70
N ALA A 83 -8.23 3.19 -1.97
CA ALA A 83 -8.88 3.99 -0.94
C ALA A 83 -9.95 4.92 -1.55
N MET A 84 -9.60 5.64 -2.61
CA MET A 84 -10.52 6.53 -3.33
C MET A 84 -11.74 5.78 -3.87
N ALA A 85 -11.52 4.63 -4.51
CA ALA A 85 -12.59 3.82 -5.06
C ALA A 85 -13.49 3.22 -3.96
N ARG A 86 -12.91 2.80 -2.82
CA ARG A 86 -13.67 2.33 -1.65
C ARG A 86 -14.46 3.42 -0.95
N ALA A 87 -14.04 4.68 -1.10
CA ALA A 87 -14.83 5.84 -0.70
C ALA A 87 -15.92 6.21 -1.71
N GLY A 88 -15.87 5.68 -2.94
CA GLY A 88 -16.74 6.18 -4.02
C GLY A 88 -16.37 7.57 -4.50
N TYR A 89 -15.13 8.02 -4.27
CA TYR A 89 -14.66 9.28 -4.80
C TYR A 89 -14.63 9.20 -6.33
N ASN A 90 -15.10 10.21 -7.05
CA ASN A 90 -15.22 10.12 -8.51
C ASN A 90 -13.89 10.45 -9.22
N ASP A 91 -13.34 9.51 -10.00
CA ASP A 91 -12.12 9.70 -10.79
C ASP A 91 -12.05 8.69 -11.98
N GLN A 92 -10.94 8.63 -12.72
CA GLN A 92 -10.77 7.87 -13.97
C GLN A 92 -10.48 6.37 -13.77
N TYR A 93 -11.29 5.67 -12.97
CA TYR A 93 -11.08 4.26 -12.63
C TYR A 93 -11.09 3.29 -13.81
N ALA A 94 -11.87 3.57 -14.86
CA ALA A 94 -11.89 2.74 -16.07
C ALA A 94 -10.51 2.70 -16.74
N ILE A 95 -9.83 3.86 -16.80
CA ILE A 95 -8.49 3.97 -17.38
C ILE A 95 -7.47 3.26 -16.50
N TYR A 96 -7.52 3.44 -15.17
CA TYR A 96 -6.67 2.67 -14.25
C TYR A 96 -6.88 1.16 -14.41
N LYS A 97 -8.13 0.69 -14.50
CA LYS A 97 -8.44 -0.73 -14.71
C LYS A 97 -7.85 -1.26 -16.01
N SER A 98 -8.00 -0.51 -17.10
CA SER A 98 -7.44 -0.85 -18.41
C SER A 98 -5.91 -0.84 -18.39
N MET A 99 -5.27 0.09 -17.69
CA MET A 99 -3.82 0.07 -17.45
C MET A 99 -3.37 -1.14 -16.64
N LEU A 100 -4.10 -1.49 -15.57
CA LEU A 100 -3.75 -2.62 -14.71
C LEU A 100 -3.95 -3.96 -15.44
N ASN A 101 -4.94 -4.07 -16.32
CA ASN A 101 -5.08 -5.21 -17.24
C ASN A 101 -3.80 -5.41 -18.05
N GLU A 102 -3.32 -4.36 -18.73
CA GLU A 102 -2.11 -4.45 -19.54
C GLU A 102 -0.87 -4.83 -18.72
N VAL A 103 -0.71 -4.23 -17.54
CA VAL A 103 0.41 -4.53 -16.63
C VAL A 103 0.37 -5.99 -16.19
N VAL A 104 -0.79 -6.50 -15.75
CA VAL A 104 -0.95 -7.87 -15.27
C VAL A 104 -0.76 -8.87 -16.42
N SER A 105 -1.43 -8.67 -17.56
CA SER A 105 -1.31 -9.53 -18.74
C SER A 105 0.14 -9.65 -19.20
N LYS A 106 0.89 -8.54 -19.29
CA LYS A 106 2.31 -8.55 -19.64
C LYS A 106 3.17 -9.31 -18.63
N ARG A 107 2.94 -9.11 -17.33
CA ARG A 107 3.67 -9.80 -16.27
C ARG A 107 3.40 -11.31 -16.32
N TYR A 108 2.17 -11.71 -16.58
CA TYR A 108 1.74 -13.11 -16.72
C TYR A 108 2.30 -13.85 -17.95
N MET A 109 2.89 -13.16 -18.91
CA MET A 109 3.66 -13.79 -20.01
C MET A 109 4.99 -14.39 -19.53
N ARG A 110 5.46 -14.01 -18.34
CA ARG A 110 6.71 -14.49 -17.74
C ARG A 110 6.43 -15.64 -16.76
N SER A 111 7.41 -16.51 -16.54
CA SER A 111 7.24 -17.70 -15.68
C SER A 111 6.92 -17.38 -14.23
N GLU A 112 7.46 -16.27 -13.72
CA GLU A 112 7.26 -15.76 -12.37
C GLU A 112 5.89 -15.09 -12.18
N LYS A 113 5.25 -14.69 -13.29
CA LYS A 113 4.04 -13.86 -13.32
C LYS A 113 4.30 -12.50 -12.66
N LEU A 114 3.83 -12.30 -11.43
CA LEU A 114 4.19 -11.15 -10.59
C LEU A 114 5.46 -11.49 -9.77
N SER A 115 5.69 -10.87 -8.62
CA SER A 115 6.92 -11.03 -7.84
C SER A 115 7.09 -12.45 -7.29
N GLU A 116 8.10 -13.17 -7.74
CA GLU A 116 8.42 -14.49 -7.18
C GLU A 116 8.60 -14.49 -5.64
N SER A 117 9.05 -13.37 -5.04
CA SER A 117 9.27 -13.26 -3.60
C SER A 117 8.12 -12.65 -2.81
N LYS A 118 7.28 -11.80 -3.42
CA LYS A 118 6.28 -10.99 -2.71
C LYS A 118 4.85 -11.39 -3.05
N ALA A 119 4.29 -12.34 -2.30
CA ALA A 119 2.87 -12.69 -2.39
C ALA A 119 1.96 -11.46 -2.18
N THR A 120 2.38 -10.52 -1.34
CA THR A 120 1.66 -9.26 -1.10
C THR A 120 1.44 -8.40 -2.35
N GLU A 121 2.23 -8.58 -3.42
CA GLU A 121 1.97 -7.91 -4.69
C GLU A 121 0.67 -8.41 -5.35
N TRP A 122 0.42 -9.73 -5.37
CA TRP A 122 -0.86 -10.28 -5.85
C TRP A 122 -2.03 -9.75 -5.01
N HIS A 123 -1.86 -9.71 -3.69
CA HIS A 123 -2.93 -9.28 -2.79
C HIS A 123 -3.26 -7.79 -2.99
N ARG A 124 -2.25 -6.92 -3.09
CA ARG A 124 -2.43 -5.50 -3.37
C ARG A 124 -3.13 -5.27 -4.72
N ILE A 125 -2.62 -5.90 -5.79
CA ILE A 125 -3.19 -5.77 -7.13
C ILE A 125 -4.62 -6.32 -7.17
N THR A 126 -4.90 -7.43 -6.48
CA THR A 126 -6.25 -7.98 -6.34
C THR A 126 -7.21 -6.95 -5.77
N LEU A 127 -6.86 -6.35 -4.62
CA LEU A 127 -7.73 -5.38 -3.93
C LEU A 127 -7.93 -4.11 -4.76
N ALA A 128 -6.88 -3.59 -5.39
CA ALA A 128 -6.98 -2.40 -6.24
C ALA A 128 -7.81 -2.67 -7.52
N TYR A 129 -7.58 -3.81 -8.19
CA TYR A 129 -8.33 -4.21 -9.38
C TYR A 129 -9.81 -4.45 -9.06
N LEU A 130 -10.09 -5.11 -7.94
CA LEU A 130 -11.46 -5.30 -7.46
C LEU A 130 -12.13 -3.97 -7.11
N ALA A 131 -11.40 -3.02 -6.50
CA ALA A 131 -11.92 -1.70 -6.13
C ALA A 131 -12.38 -0.86 -7.34
N VAL A 132 -11.76 -1.06 -8.49
CA VAL A 132 -12.16 -0.37 -9.73
C VAL A 132 -13.16 -1.17 -10.58
N GLY A 133 -13.78 -2.21 -9.99
CA GLY A 133 -14.78 -3.05 -10.64
C GLY A 133 -14.22 -4.07 -11.63
N GLY A 134 -12.97 -4.50 -11.42
CA GLY A 134 -12.37 -5.65 -12.10
C GLY A 134 -12.73 -6.97 -11.40
N ASP A 135 -12.65 -8.08 -12.14
CA ASP A 135 -12.77 -9.44 -11.61
C ASP A 135 -11.38 -10.08 -11.45
N PRO A 136 -10.81 -10.17 -10.23
CA PRO A 136 -9.48 -10.71 -10.03
C PRO A 136 -9.37 -12.22 -10.27
N THR A 137 -10.49 -12.92 -10.52
CA THR A 137 -10.49 -14.34 -10.89
C THR A 137 -10.40 -14.58 -12.40
N ASN A 138 -10.56 -13.52 -13.20
CA ASN A 138 -10.49 -13.54 -14.66
C ASN A 138 -10.04 -12.18 -15.22
N VAL A 139 -8.81 -11.76 -14.87
CA VAL A 139 -8.26 -10.47 -15.29
C VAL A 139 -8.20 -10.40 -16.82
N ASN A 140 -8.63 -9.26 -17.37
CA ASN A 140 -8.73 -9.00 -18.81
C ASN A 140 -9.51 -10.05 -19.64
N ASN A 141 -10.28 -10.95 -19.02
CA ASN A 141 -10.86 -12.15 -19.64
C ASN A 141 -9.81 -13.13 -20.24
N GLU A 142 -8.62 -13.18 -19.66
CA GLU A 142 -7.49 -14.01 -20.12
C GLU A 142 -7.24 -15.24 -19.22
N GLU A 143 -8.24 -15.68 -18.45
CA GLU A 143 -8.13 -16.80 -17.50
C GLU A 143 -7.07 -16.57 -16.40
N ILE A 144 -6.65 -15.33 -16.19
CA ILE A 144 -5.73 -14.92 -15.14
C ILE A 144 -6.48 -14.82 -13.82
N ASN A 145 -6.13 -15.68 -12.85
CA ASN A 145 -6.75 -15.73 -11.54
C ASN A 145 -5.77 -15.34 -10.43
N LEU A 146 -5.81 -14.06 -10.04
CA LEU A 146 -4.95 -13.48 -9.00
C LEU A 146 -5.21 -14.10 -7.62
N ILE A 147 -6.46 -14.47 -7.32
CA ILE A 147 -6.82 -15.11 -6.04
C ILE A 147 -6.19 -16.51 -5.95
N ALA A 148 -6.31 -17.29 -7.03
CA ALA A 148 -5.73 -18.62 -7.08
C ALA A 148 -4.22 -18.56 -6.96
N ASP A 149 -3.57 -17.80 -7.84
CA ASP A 149 -2.12 -17.76 -7.97
C ASP A 149 -1.44 -17.08 -6.77
N GLY A 150 -2.06 -16.03 -6.23
CA GLY A 150 -1.54 -15.24 -5.12
C GLY A 150 -1.81 -15.85 -3.75
N VAL A 151 -2.89 -16.63 -3.60
CA VAL A 151 -3.34 -17.15 -2.29
C VAL A 151 -3.33 -18.69 -2.25
N TYR A 152 -4.43 -19.36 -2.65
CA TYR A 152 -4.65 -20.77 -2.30
C TYR A 152 -3.84 -21.77 -3.15
N ASN A 153 -3.29 -21.34 -4.28
CA ASN A 153 -2.33 -22.11 -5.08
C ASN A 153 -0.93 -21.52 -5.04
N ARG A 154 -0.68 -20.47 -4.24
CA ARG A 154 0.62 -19.80 -4.19
C ARG A 154 1.75 -20.78 -3.86
N GLY A 155 1.51 -21.70 -2.94
CA GLY A 155 2.44 -22.75 -2.54
C GLY A 155 2.86 -23.72 -3.64
N LYS A 156 2.22 -23.73 -4.82
CA LYS A 156 2.72 -24.45 -6.01
C LYS A 156 3.97 -23.80 -6.61
N MET A 157 4.16 -22.51 -6.39
CA MET A 157 5.37 -21.77 -6.78
C MET A 157 6.26 -21.50 -5.56
N LYS A 158 5.68 -20.92 -4.51
CA LYS A 158 6.39 -20.53 -3.28
C LYS A 158 5.41 -20.47 -2.12
N ALA A 159 5.79 -20.92 -0.93
CA ALA A 159 4.88 -20.96 0.23
C ALA A 159 4.27 -19.58 0.52
N LEU A 160 2.96 -19.51 0.82
CA LEU A 160 2.25 -18.26 1.06
C LEU A 160 2.88 -17.45 2.22
N ASN A 161 3.37 -18.13 3.25
CA ASN A 161 4.06 -17.55 4.40
C ASN A 161 5.56 -17.27 4.16
N SER A 162 6.03 -17.22 2.91
CA SER A 162 7.45 -16.89 2.62
C SER A 162 7.84 -15.47 3.01
N GLN A 163 6.86 -14.56 3.15
CA GLN A 163 7.03 -13.24 3.74
C GLN A 163 6.59 -13.21 5.21
N GLY A 164 6.61 -14.36 5.89
CA GLY A 164 6.12 -14.49 7.25
C GLY A 164 4.61 -14.28 7.37
N ILE A 165 4.19 -13.71 8.49
CA ILE A 165 2.76 -13.46 8.77
C ILE A 165 2.12 -12.54 7.72
N ASN A 166 2.89 -11.62 7.13
CA ASN A 166 2.40 -10.65 6.17
C ASN A 166 1.78 -11.30 4.92
N GLY A 167 2.38 -12.39 4.43
CA GLY A 167 1.85 -13.15 3.30
C GLY A 167 0.53 -13.85 3.63
N LEU A 168 0.40 -14.40 4.84
CA LEU A 168 -0.83 -15.05 5.31
C LEU A 168 -1.95 -14.03 5.53
N THR A 169 -1.64 -12.92 6.21
CA THR A 169 -2.60 -11.86 6.56
C THR A 169 -3.22 -11.24 5.31
N TRP A 170 -2.40 -10.75 4.37
CA TRP A 170 -2.93 -10.18 3.12
C TRP A 170 -3.56 -11.23 2.21
N GLY A 171 -3.09 -12.48 2.27
CA GLY A 171 -3.69 -13.59 1.52
C GLY A 171 -5.11 -13.89 2.00
N LEU A 172 -5.34 -13.90 3.31
CA LEU A 172 -6.66 -14.08 3.89
C LEU A 172 -7.57 -12.88 3.58
N ILE A 173 -7.08 -11.64 3.69
CA ILE A 173 -7.81 -10.43 3.28
C ILE A 173 -8.25 -10.53 1.81
N ALA A 174 -7.33 -10.85 0.90
CA ALA A 174 -7.64 -11.01 -0.52
C ALA A 174 -8.67 -12.12 -0.76
N LEU A 175 -8.50 -13.28 -0.11
CA LEU A 175 -9.42 -14.40 -0.23
C LEU A 175 -10.83 -14.09 0.31
N ASP A 176 -10.92 -13.30 1.37
CA ASP A 176 -12.19 -12.99 2.04
C ASP A 176 -12.87 -11.73 1.53
N SER A 177 -12.17 -10.90 0.75
CA SER A 177 -12.71 -9.68 0.16
C SER A 177 -14.04 -9.89 -0.57
N MET A 178 -14.20 -11.02 -1.27
CA MET A 178 -15.47 -11.49 -1.84
C MET A 178 -15.90 -12.86 -1.30
N LYS A 179 -15.29 -13.33 -0.20
CA LYS A 179 -15.41 -14.71 0.31
C LYS A 179 -15.25 -15.75 -0.79
N TYR A 180 -14.13 -15.69 -1.53
CA TYR A 180 -13.90 -16.55 -2.69
C TYR A 180 -13.94 -18.04 -2.33
N LYS A 181 -14.54 -18.84 -3.21
CA LYS A 181 -14.58 -20.30 -3.05
C LYS A 181 -13.19 -20.88 -3.29
N VAL A 182 -12.71 -21.69 -2.33
CA VAL A 182 -11.46 -22.44 -2.48
C VAL A 182 -11.75 -23.85 -3.02
N PRO A 183 -11.14 -24.27 -4.15
CA PRO A 183 -11.30 -25.63 -4.66
C PRO A 183 -10.73 -26.69 -3.71
N LYS A 184 -11.30 -27.90 -3.70
CA LYS A 184 -10.82 -29.03 -2.87
C LYS A 184 -9.36 -29.42 -3.11
N MET A 185 -8.86 -29.21 -4.34
CA MET A 185 -7.48 -29.54 -4.76
C MET A 185 -6.53 -28.33 -4.71
N ALA A 186 -6.91 -27.26 -4.00
CA ALA A 186 -6.02 -26.14 -3.73
C ALA A 186 -4.82 -26.60 -2.87
N PHE A 187 -3.70 -25.88 -2.97
CA PHE A 187 -2.51 -26.17 -2.17
C PHE A 187 -2.77 -25.88 -0.68
N GLU A 188 -3.42 -24.75 -0.40
CA GLU A 188 -3.87 -24.36 0.93
C GLU A 188 -5.34 -23.95 0.89
N ASN A 189 -6.11 -24.32 1.91
CA ASN A 189 -7.46 -23.82 2.12
C ASN A 189 -7.51 -22.72 3.18
N ARG A 190 -8.67 -22.06 3.29
CA ARG A 190 -8.88 -20.95 4.23
C ARG A 190 -8.62 -21.37 5.69
N GLN A 191 -9.09 -22.55 6.10
CA GLN A 191 -8.86 -23.06 7.46
C GLN A 191 -7.37 -23.21 7.77
N GLN A 192 -6.59 -23.72 6.81
CA GLN A 192 -5.14 -23.86 6.96
C GLN A 192 -4.44 -22.50 7.06
N ILE A 193 -4.91 -21.49 6.30
CA ILE A 193 -4.37 -20.12 6.40
C ILE A 193 -4.69 -19.53 7.78
N ILE A 194 -5.93 -19.64 8.25
CA ILE A 194 -6.34 -19.17 9.59
C ILE A 194 -5.54 -19.87 10.68
N GLN A 195 -5.40 -21.20 10.62
CA GLN A 195 -4.61 -21.95 11.60
C GLN A 195 -3.15 -21.47 11.64
N LYS A 196 -2.51 -21.27 10.48
CA LYS A 196 -1.13 -20.76 10.42
C LYS A 196 -0.99 -19.35 10.99
N ILE A 197 -2.01 -18.52 10.86
CA ILE A 197 -2.04 -17.20 11.50
C ILE A 197 -2.12 -17.38 13.01
N ILE A 198 -3.05 -18.18 13.52
CA ILE A 198 -3.22 -18.43 14.96
C ILE A 198 -1.92 -18.97 15.58
N ASP A 199 -1.28 -19.95 14.94
CA ASP A 199 -0.01 -20.56 15.39
C ASP A 199 1.16 -19.57 15.44
N ALA A 200 1.05 -18.42 14.76
CA ALA A 200 2.07 -17.38 14.71
C ALA A 200 1.94 -16.31 15.81
N GLN A 201 0.86 -16.34 16.61
CA GLN A 201 0.68 -15.37 17.70
C GLN A 201 1.78 -15.53 18.76
N GLN A 202 2.35 -14.42 19.20
CA GLN A 202 3.37 -14.40 20.25
C GLN A 202 2.73 -14.49 21.65
N GLN A 203 3.56 -14.75 22.66
CA GLN A 203 3.09 -14.91 24.05
C GLN A 203 2.43 -13.66 24.63
N ASP A 204 2.83 -12.48 24.16
CA ASP A 204 2.24 -11.20 24.57
C ASP A 204 0.90 -10.88 23.90
N GLY A 205 0.45 -11.75 22.99
CA GLY A 205 -0.79 -11.60 22.21
C GLY A 205 -0.60 -10.89 20.87
N GLY A 206 0.57 -10.31 20.60
CA GLY A 206 0.86 -9.65 19.33
C GLY A 206 1.34 -10.60 18.24
N PHE A 207 1.66 -10.01 17.09
CA PHE A 207 2.22 -10.68 15.94
C PHE A 207 3.48 -9.96 15.46
N SER A 208 4.41 -10.74 14.94
CA SER A 208 5.69 -10.26 14.40
C SER A 208 5.93 -10.89 13.03
N LEU A 209 6.81 -10.31 12.21
CA LEU A 209 7.02 -10.76 10.82
C LEU A 209 7.40 -12.25 10.78
N LEU A 210 8.34 -12.60 11.67
CA LEU A 210 8.73 -13.96 12.03
C LEU A 210 8.57 -14.10 13.55
N LYS A 211 9.23 -15.06 14.23
CA LYS A 211 9.26 -15.08 15.70
C LYS A 211 10.11 -13.93 16.24
N GLY A 212 9.67 -13.30 17.32
CA GLY A 212 10.40 -12.20 17.96
C GLY A 212 9.47 -11.26 18.72
N GLU A 213 9.92 -10.02 18.88
CA GLU A 213 9.12 -8.93 19.46
C GLU A 213 7.95 -8.61 18.54
N SER A 214 6.76 -8.53 19.15
CA SER A 214 5.53 -8.21 18.44
C SER A 214 5.57 -6.79 17.88
N ASN A 215 5.05 -6.65 16.66
CA ASN A 215 4.95 -5.39 15.94
C ASN A 215 3.48 -4.96 15.87
N ILE A 216 3.23 -3.68 16.14
CA ILE A 216 1.85 -3.16 16.25
C ILE A 216 1.14 -3.18 14.89
N ASP A 217 1.81 -2.77 13.80
CA ASP A 217 1.25 -2.80 12.44
C ASP A 217 0.82 -4.21 12.04
N LEU A 218 1.71 -5.19 12.19
CA LEU A 218 1.43 -6.59 11.84
C LEU A 218 0.33 -7.18 12.73
N THR A 219 0.27 -6.78 13.98
CA THR A 219 -0.82 -7.18 14.90
C THR A 219 -2.16 -6.62 14.43
N ALA A 220 -2.21 -5.32 14.13
CA ALA A 220 -3.41 -4.64 13.65
C ALA A 220 -3.88 -5.21 12.29
N MET A 221 -2.97 -5.38 11.33
CA MET A 221 -3.28 -5.99 10.04
C MET A 221 -3.80 -7.43 10.18
N THR A 222 -3.25 -8.20 11.12
CA THR A 222 -3.71 -9.57 11.40
C THR A 222 -5.13 -9.58 11.99
N ILE A 223 -5.46 -8.61 12.84
CA ILE A 223 -6.84 -8.42 13.32
C ILE A 223 -7.78 -8.12 12.14
N GLN A 224 -7.39 -7.25 11.21
CA GLN A 224 -8.20 -6.93 10.02
C GLN A 224 -8.52 -8.19 9.20
N ALA A 225 -7.55 -9.10 9.04
CA ALA A 225 -7.73 -10.37 8.33
C ALA A 225 -8.62 -11.38 9.07
N LEU A 226 -8.55 -11.41 10.40
CA LEU A 226 -9.31 -12.35 11.24
C LEU A 226 -10.70 -11.84 11.61
N ALA A 227 -10.98 -10.54 11.47
CA ALA A 227 -12.24 -9.90 11.85
C ALA A 227 -13.50 -10.62 11.33
N PRO A 228 -13.56 -11.17 10.08
CA PRO A 228 -14.72 -11.91 9.59
C PRO A 228 -15.10 -13.15 10.41
N TYR A 229 -14.20 -13.65 11.26
CA TYR A 229 -14.37 -14.86 12.07
C TYR A 229 -14.56 -14.57 13.57
N TYR A 230 -14.57 -13.31 13.99
CA TYR A 230 -14.67 -12.93 15.42
C TYR A 230 -15.95 -13.47 16.09
N ASN A 231 -17.07 -13.51 15.35
CA ASN A 231 -18.35 -14.02 15.83
C ASN A 231 -18.58 -15.52 15.54
N SER A 232 -17.51 -16.27 15.24
CA SER A 232 -17.59 -17.72 15.08
C SER A 232 -17.24 -18.46 16.37
N GLU A 233 -17.90 -19.60 16.58
CA GLU A 233 -17.53 -20.57 17.61
C GLU A 233 -16.63 -21.70 17.08
N GLU A 234 -16.19 -21.61 15.82
CA GLU A 234 -15.24 -22.56 15.22
C GLU A 234 -13.88 -22.53 15.94
N GLU A 235 -13.35 -23.73 16.20
CA GLU A 235 -12.07 -23.93 16.89
C GLU A 235 -10.97 -24.38 15.93
N PHE A 236 -9.78 -23.81 16.14
CA PHE A 236 -8.54 -24.05 15.41
C PHE A 236 -7.51 -24.52 16.42
N SER A 237 -7.24 -25.83 16.45
CA SER A 237 -6.36 -26.47 17.43
C SER A 237 -6.72 -26.17 18.89
N GLY A 238 -8.02 -26.14 19.20
CA GLY A 238 -8.56 -25.89 20.54
C GLY A 238 -8.72 -24.40 20.89
N GLU A 239 -8.52 -23.51 19.93
CA GLU A 239 -8.61 -22.07 20.13
C GLU A 239 -9.59 -21.41 19.16
N LYS A 240 -10.38 -20.44 19.64
CA LYS A 240 -11.30 -19.64 18.81
C LYS A 240 -10.58 -18.40 18.29
N VAL A 241 -10.88 -18.01 17.06
CA VAL A 241 -10.33 -16.78 16.44
C VAL A 241 -10.56 -15.55 17.31
N ARG A 242 -11.73 -15.45 17.96
CA ARG A 242 -12.05 -14.39 18.91
C ARG A 242 -11.05 -14.26 20.05
N THR A 243 -10.60 -15.37 20.62
CA THR A 243 -9.65 -15.36 21.74
C THR A 243 -8.29 -14.83 21.30
N VAL A 244 -7.87 -15.17 20.08
CA VAL A 244 -6.65 -14.66 19.45
C VAL A 244 -6.75 -13.16 19.23
N ILE A 245 -7.87 -12.69 18.66
CA ILE A 245 -8.14 -11.26 18.45
C ILE A 245 -8.18 -10.50 19.78
N ASP A 246 -8.85 -11.03 20.81
CA ASP A 246 -8.94 -10.37 22.13
C ASP A 246 -7.55 -10.15 22.76
N ARG A 247 -6.64 -11.11 22.63
CA ARG A 247 -5.24 -10.95 23.08
C ARG A 247 -4.49 -9.92 22.24
N ALA A 248 -4.70 -9.90 20.93
CA ALA A 248 -4.08 -8.93 20.03
C ALA A 248 -4.58 -7.49 20.30
N LEU A 249 -5.87 -7.32 20.58
CA LEU A 249 -6.43 -6.03 20.99
C LEU A 249 -5.86 -5.57 22.34
N GLU A 250 -5.66 -6.48 23.30
CA GLU A 250 -5.01 -6.13 24.57
C GLU A 250 -3.55 -5.74 24.38
N PHE A 251 -2.82 -6.41 23.48
CA PHE A 251 -1.48 -5.97 23.07
C PHE A 251 -1.51 -4.56 22.48
N ILE A 252 -2.40 -4.27 21.53
CA ILE A 252 -2.55 -2.93 20.93
C ILE A 252 -2.86 -1.89 22.02
N ARG A 253 -3.85 -2.16 22.87
CA ARG A 253 -4.29 -1.24 23.93
C ARG A 253 -3.16 -0.87 24.89
N LYS A 254 -2.29 -1.82 25.24
CA LYS A 254 -1.12 -1.56 26.10
C LYS A 254 -0.09 -0.65 25.45
N ASN A 255 -0.03 -0.63 24.13
CA ASN A 255 0.90 0.19 23.35
C ASN A 255 0.29 1.53 22.89
N GLN A 256 -0.93 1.86 23.33
CA GLN A 256 -1.48 3.19 23.13
C GLN A 256 -0.83 4.20 24.09
N THR A 257 -0.35 5.29 23.52
CA THR A 257 0.34 6.39 24.21
C THR A 257 -0.64 7.45 24.72
N ASP A 258 -0.16 8.35 25.58
CA ASP A 258 -0.98 9.42 26.17
C ASP A 258 -1.48 10.47 25.15
N SER A 259 -0.97 10.45 23.92
CA SER A 259 -1.47 11.25 22.79
C SER A 259 -2.65 10.59 22.07
N GLY A 260 -3.02 9.37 22.46
CA GLY A 260 -3.98 8.53 21.75
C GLY A 260 -3.39 7.75 20.57
N ALA A 261 -2.14 8.04 20.17
CA ALA A 261 -1.45 7.35 19.08
C ALA A 261 -0.76 6.06 19.56
N PHE A 262 -0.10 5.36 18.65
CA PHE A 262 0.59 4.10 18.94
C PHE A 262 2.08 4.22 18.62
N ALA A 263 2.91 3.69 19.51
CA ALA A 263 4.36 3.78 19.42
C ALA A 263 4.99 2.40 19.24
N GLN A 264 5.74 2.21 18.15
CA GLN A 264 6.65 1.07 18.01
C GLN A 264 8.01 1.49 18.57
N ASP A 265 8.56 0.69 19.48
CA ASP A 265 9.87 0.94 20.11
C ASP A 265 10.00 2.35 20.75
N GLY A 266 8.88 2.87 21.25
CA GLY A 266 8.78 4.19 21.88
C GLY A 266 8.62 5.37 20.90
N LEU A 267 8.55 5.12 19.60
CA LEU A 267 8.36 6.14 18.58
C LEU A 267 6.93 6.07 18.01
N GLU A 268 6.13 7.10 18.32
CA GLU A 268 4.82 7.29 17.70
C GLU A 268 4.98 7.61 16.21
N ASN A 269 4.17 6.95 15.38
CA ASN A 269 4.10 7.24 13.96
C ASN A 269 2.67 7.10 13.44
N LEU A 270 2.42 7.69 12.27
CA LEU A 270 1.10 7.71 11.67
C LEU A 270 0.66 6.35 11.14
N GLU A 271 1.54 5.64 10.43
CA GLU A 271 1.22 4.38 9.77
C GLU A 271 0.73 3.34 10.77
N THR A 272 1.45 3.16 11.87
CA THR A 272 1.07 2.27 12.97
C THR A 272 -0.29 2.66 13.55
N THR A 273 -0.51 3.96 13.78
CA THR A 273 -1.80 4.46 14.31
C THR A 273 -2.95 4.23 13.32
N ALA A 274 -2.70 4.44 12.02
CA ALA A 274 -3.67 4.24 10.94
C ALA A 274 -4.06 2.75 10.82
N GLN A 275 -3.11 1.82 10.92
CA GLN A 275 -3.39 0.38 10.93
C GLN A 275 -4.30 -0.02 12.09
N VAL A 276 -4.07 0.53 13.29
CA VAL A 276 -4.94 0.28 14.45
C VAL A 276 -6.35 0.80 14.18
N VAL A 277 -6.51 2.01 13.65
CA VAL A 277 -7.84 2.55 13.29
C VAL A 277 -8.57 1.63 12.30
N VAL A 278 -7.88 1.10 11.30
CA VAL A 278 -8.47 0.13 10.38
C VAL A 278 -8.83 -1.19 11.08
N ALA A 279 -7.99 -1.68 11.99
CA ALA A 279 -8.29 -2.89 12.77
C ALA A 279 -9.53 -2.73 13.67
N LEU A 280 -9.67 -1.58 14.34
CA LEU A 280 -10.83 -1.29 15.19
C LEU A 280 -12.12 -1.20 14.37
N THR A 281 -12.08 -0.45 13.27
CA THR A 281 -13.24 -0.30 12.38
C THR A 281 -13.63 -1.62 11.70
N SER A 282 -12.67 -2.50 11.38
CA SER A 282 -12.94 -3.87 10.90
C SER A 282 -13.71 -4.75 11.89
N LEU A 283 -13.62 -4.46 13.19
CA LEU A 283 -14.36 -5.14 14.26
C LEU A 283 -15.58 -4.35 14.74
N HIS A 284 -15.97 -3.28 14.03
CA HIS A 284 -17.06 -2.39 14.43
C HIS A 284 -16.83 -1.67 15.77
N ILE A 285 -15.58 -1.54 16.21
CA ILE A 285 -15.19 -0.73 17.35
C ILE A 285 -14.99 0.73 16.88
N ASP A 286 -15.68 1.69 17.51
CA ASP A 286 -15.54 3.12 17.17
C ASP A 286 -14.22 3.66 17.75
N PRO A 287 -13.22 4.00 16.91
CA PRO A 287 -11.90 4.45 17.38
C PRO A 287 -11.93 5.82 18.07
N GLN A 288 -13.07 6.52 18.05
CA GLN A 288 -13.27 7.84 18.64
C GLN A 288 -14.01 7.80 19.98
N LYS A 289 -14.74 6.72 20.26
CA LYS A 289 -15.70 6.66 21.38
C LYS A 289 -15.52 5.46 22.29
N ASP A 290 -14.92 4.37 21.82
CA ASP A 290 -14.70 3.21 22.67
C ASP A 290 -13.68 3.56 23.77
N GLU A 291 -14.13 3.55 25.02
CA GLU A 291 -13.34 3.98 26.18
C GLU A 291 -12.01 3.23 26.32
N ARG A 292 -11.91 1.99 25.80
CA ARG A 292 -10.67 1.21 25.82
C ARG A 292 -9.56 1.85 24.99
N TYR A 293 -9.93 2.68 24.02
CA TYR A 293 -9.03 3.36 23.07
C TYR A 293 -9.03 4.89 23.25
N ILE A 294 -9.53 5.37 24.40
CA ILE A 294 -9.39 6.76 24.83
C ILE A 294 -8.32 6.80 25.92
N LYS A 295 -7.17 7.42 25.61
CA LYS A 295 -6.05 7.55 26.53
C LYS A 295 -5.83 9.03 26.86
N ASN A 296 -5.87 9.38 28.15
CA ASN A 296 -5.68 10.76 28.60
C ASN A 296 -6.62 11.78 27.90
N GLY A 297 -7.83 11.37 27.55
CA GLY A 297 -8.78 12.21 26.83
C GLY A 297 -8.51 12.37 25.33
N PHE A 298 -7.63 11.54 24.75
CA PHE A 298 -7.34 11.49 23.31
C PHE A 298 -7.71 10.12 22.73
N SER A 299 -8.40 10.14 21.60
CA SER A 299 -8.76 8.96 20.82
C SER A 299 -7.64 8.55 19.85
N SER A 300 -7.79 7.37 19.21
CA SER A 300 -6.89 6.97 18.13
C SER A 300 -6.95 7.91 16.92
N ILE A 301 -8.08 8.58 16.68
CA ILE A 301 -8.19 9.60 15.63
C ILE A 301 -7.45 10.88 16.02
N ASP A 302 -7.52 11.32 17.28
CA ASP A 302 -6.68 12.44 17.75
C ASP A 302 -5.18 12.11 17.61
N GLY A 303 -4.83 10.86 17.94
CA GLY A 303 -3.48 10.33 17.76
C GLY A 303 -3.00 10.35 16.31
N MET A 304 -3.87 10.10 15.31
CA MET A 304 -3.53 10.30 13.90
C MET A 304 -3.40 11.79 13.55
N MET A 305 -4.34 12.60 14.02
CA MET A 305 -4.44 14.02 13.66
C MET A 305 -3.25 14.85 14.12
N GLN A 306 -2.47 14.35 15.09
CA GLN A 306 -1.23 15.00 15.51
C GLN A 306 -0.15 15.05 14.42
N PHE A 307 -0.22 14.18 13.40
CA PHE A 307 0.72 14.10 12.28
C PHE A 307 0.25 14.88 11.04
N PHE A 308 -0.95 15.46 11.10
CA PHE A 308 -1.54 16.22 10.00
C PHE A 308 -0.78 17.53 9.76
N GLN A 309 -0.55 17.86 8.49
CA GLN A 309 0.10 19.09 8.07
C GLN A 309 -0.87 20.07 7.39
N PRO A 310 -0.60 21.39 7.41
CA PRO A 310 -1.46 22.39 6.77
C PRO A 310 -1.62 22.22 5.24
N ASP A 311 -0.70 21.51 4.59
CA ASP A 311 -0.74 21.20 3.16
C ASP A 311 -1.78 20.11 2.81
N GLY A 312 -2.41 19.49 3.81
CA GLY A 312 -3.39 18.41 3.65
C GLY A 312 -2.78 17.00 3.72
N GLY A 313 -1.45 16.89 3.76
CA GLY A 313 -0.74 15.64 3.93
C GLY A 313 -0.48 15.33 5.40
N PHE A 314 0.29 14.27 5.61
CA PHE A 314 0.71 13.84 6.93
C PHE A 314 2.18 13.44 6.96
N ILE A 315 2.86 13.73 8.06
CA ILE A 315 4.23 13.28 8.33
C ILE A 315 4.24 11.84 8.85
N HIS A 316 5.38 11.16 8.74
CA HIS A 316 5.60 9.84 9.34
C HIS A 316 5.61 9.92 10.87
N SER A 317 6.51 10.75 11.41
CA SER A 317 6.68 10.97 12.84
C SER A 317 7.11 12.42 13.11
N LYS A 318 6.90 12.88 14.35
CA LYS A 318 7.35 14.21 14.82
C LYS A 318 8.84 14.25 15.17
N ILE A 319 9.49 13.09 15.20
CA ILE A 319 10.91 12.95 15.54
C ILE A 319 11.68 12.60 14.27
N TYR A 320 12.82 13.25 14.09
CA TYR A 320 13.74 12.94 13.00
C TYR A 320 14.41 11.57 13.23
N ASP A 321 14.46 10.74 12.19
CA ASP A 321 15.12 9.44 12.21
C ASP A 321 16.28 9.44 11.20
N GLU A 322 17.52 9.46 11.70
CA GLU A 322 18.73 9.41 10.86
C GLU A 322 18.82 8.12 10.03
N THR A 323 18.17 7.04 10.47
CA THR A 323 18.16 5.75 9.76
C THR A 323 17.08 5.67 8.69
N ASN A 324 16.12 6.62 8.69
CA ASN A 324 15.10 6.78 7.68
C ASN A 324 15.09 8.24 7.17
N PRO A 325 15.97 8.59 6.22
CA PRO A 325 16.11 9.96 5.73
C PRO A 325 14.86 10.51 5.02
N THR A 326 13.86 9.66 4.73
CA THR A 326 12.58 10.08 4.16
C THR A 326 11.51 10.41 5.23
N SER A 327 11.83 10.21 6.51
CA SER A 327 11.00 10.58 7.66
C SER A 327 11.39 11.97 8.16
N LEU A 328 10.91 13.00 7.46
CA LEU A 328 11.09 14.38 7.86
C LEU A 328 9.88 14.86 8.67
N PRO A 329 10.07 15.42 9.88
CA PRO A 329 8.96 15.85 10.74
C PRO A 329 8.27 17.14 10.26
N ASP A 330 8.86 17.83 9.29
CA ASP A 330 8.40 19.07 8.69
C ASP A 330 7.87 18.90 7.26
N GLU A 331 7.92 17.69 6.70
CA GLU A 331 7.43 17.41 5.34
C GLU A 331 6.48 16.21 5.31
N SER A 332 5.34 16.40 4.64
CA SER A 332 4.36 15.33 4.44
C SER A 332 4.98 14.14 3.70
N ASN A 333 4.83 12.95 4.27
CA ASN A 333 5.33 11.71 3.74
C ASN A 333 4.25 11.01 2.90
N THR A 334 4.62 10.49 1.72
CA THR A 334 3.65 9.86 0.81
C THR A 334 3.02 8.60 1.40
N MET A 335 3.79 7.73 2.06
CA MET A 335 3.25 6.50 2.64
C MET A 335 2.35 6.81 3.84
N ALA A 336 2.80 7.68 4.73
CA ALA A 336 2.03 8.11 5.89
C ALA A 336 0.68 8.73 5.47
N THR A 337 0.71 9.59 4.45
CA THR A 337 -0.48 10.23 3.88
C THR A 337 -1.41 9.23 3.18
N GLU A 338 -0.87 8.24 2.47
CA GLU A 338 -1.64 7.15 1.85
C GLU A 338 -2.33 6.27 2.90
N GLN A 339 -1.63 5.92 3.99
CA GLN A 339 -2.20 5.12 5.06
C GLN A 339 -3.28 5.87 5.85
N ALA A 340 -3.09 7.17 6.06
CA ALA A 340 -4.15 8.03 6.59
C ALA A 340 -5.40 8.03 5.69
N LEU A 341 -5.22 8.09 4.37
CA LEU A 341 -6.34 8.10 3.42
C LEU A 341 -7.26 6.90 3.61
N TYR A 342 -6.74 5.67 3.56
CA TYR A 342 -7.61 4.51 3.70
C TYR A 342 -8.13 4.31 5.14
N ALA A 343 -7.41 4.81 6.16
CA ALA A 343 -7.91 4.79 7.53
C ALA A 343 -9.11 5.72 7.73
N PHE A 344 -9.08 6.94 7.16
CA PHE A 344 -10.27 7.80 7.13
C PHE A 344 -11.40 7.22 6.28
N VAL A 345 -11.08 6.51 5.19
CA VAL A 345 -12.11 5.78 4.42
C VAL A 345 -12.73 4.66 5.26
N ALA A 346 -11.94 3.93 6.06
CA ALA A 346 -12.46 2.91 6.96
C ALA A 346 -13.39 3.52 8.03
N LEU A 347 -13.00 4.66 8.62
CA LEU A 347 -13.83 5.43 9.54
C LEU A 347 -15.13 5.91 8.88
N LEU A 348 -15.04 6.49 7.67
CA LEU A 348 -16.20 6.96 6.92
C LEU A 348 -17.19 5.83 6.64
N ARG A 349 -16.68 4.65 6.29
CA ARG A 349 -17.51 3.47 6.01
C ARG A 349 -18.25 2.99 7.26
N GLN A 350 -17.61 3.05 8.44
CA GLN A 350 -18.25 2.79 9.72
C GLN A 350 -19.31 3.86 10.05
N GLN A 351 -18.98 5.15 9.90
CA GLN A 351 -19.91 6.28 10.15
C GLN A 351 -21.18 6.20 9.29
N THR A 352 -21.07 5.66 8.08
CA THR A 352 -22.16 5.53 7.11
C THR A 352 -22.84 4.16 7.12
N ASN A 353 -22.50 3.28 8.08
CA ASN A 353 -23.04 1.93 8.22
C ASN A 353 -22.97 1.11 6.92
N THR A 354 -21.81 1.17 6.27
CA THR A 354 -21.46 0.35 5.10
C THR A 354 -20.48 -0.73 5.50
N ARG A 355 -20.26 -1.72 4.62
CA ARG A 355 -19.30 -2.79 4.86
C ARG A 355 -17.92 -2.24 5.20
N ASN A 356 -17.14 -2.96 6.00
CA ASN A 356 -15.79 -2.52 6.35
C ASN A 356 -14.87 -2.37 5.11
N LEU A 357 -13.69 -1.79 5.30
CA LEU A 357 -12.80 -1.40 4.21
C LEU A 357 -12.48 -2.55 3.23
N TYR A 358 -12.28 -3.77 3.74
CA TYR A 358 -11.85 -4.94 2.97
C TYR A 358 -12.97 -5.90 2.58
N ASP A 359 -14.22 -5.65 2.96
CA ASP A 359 -15.37 -6.44 2.54
C ASP A 359 -16.01 -5.79 1.29
N PHE A 360 -15.78 -6.41 0.13
CA PHE A 360 -16.17 -5.93 -1.19
C PHE A 360 -17.48 -6.52 -1.70
N ARG A 361 -18.10 -7.40 -0.90
CA ARG A 361 -19.42 -7.95 -1.22
C ARG A 361 -20.43 -6.83 -1.39
N GLU A 362 -21.52 -7.12 -2.08
CA GLU A 362 -22.63 -6.18 -2.21
C GLU A 362 -23.08 -5.68 -0.82
N GLU A 363 -23.30 -4.36 -0.70
CA GLU A 363 -23.70 -3.74 0.56
C GLU A 363 -24.93 -4.42 1.16
N GLN A 364 -24.97 -4.47 2.49
CA GLN A 364 -26.10 -5.05 3.20
C GLN A 364 -27.37 -4.29 2.83
N SER A 365 -28.42 -5.04 2.45
CA SER A 365 -29.75 -4.44 2.28
C SER A 365 -30.24 -3.86 3.61
N GLU A 366 -31.12 -2.85 3.55
CA GLU A 366 -31.70 -2.23 4.75
C GLU A 366 -32.36 -3.28 5.67
N LYS A 367 -33.01 -4.31 5.09
CA LYS A 367 -33.58 -5.42 5.86
C LYS A 367 -32.54 -6.18 6.71
N ILE A 368 -31.33 -6.38 6.19
CA ILE A 368 -30.25 -7.05 6.93
C ILE A 368 -29.72 -6.14 8.04
N LYS A 369 -29.52 -4.85 7.75
CA LYS A 369 -29.10 -3.87 8.75
C LYS A 369 -30.11 -3.75 9.89
N GLU A 370 -31.40 -3.72 9.58
CA GLU A 370 -32.49 -3.72 10.58
C GLU A 370 -32.45 -4.96 11.46
N LYS A 371 -32.23 -6.16 10.88
CA LYS A 371 -32.08 -7.41 11.66
C LYS A 371 -30.88 -7.37 12.59
N ILE A 372 -29.72 -6.90 12.12
CA ILE A 372 -28.52 -6.73 12.95
C ILE A 372 -28.83 -5.78 14.12
N ALA A 373 -29.36 -4.59 13.83
CA ALA A 373 -29.69 -3.60 14.86
C ALA A 373 -30.75 -4.11 15.86
N GLN A 374 -31.72 -4.91 15.40
CA GLN A 374 -32.72 -5.54 16.26
C GLN A 374 -32.06 -6.52 17.24
N VAL A 375 -31.16 -7.39 16.74
CA VAL A 375 -30.42 -8.35 17.55
C VAL A 375 -29.52 -7.65 18.56
N GLU A 376 -28.76 -6.64 18.13
CA GLU A 376 -27.88 -5.88 19.02
C GLU A 376 -28.66 -5.21 20.16
N LYS A 377 -29.78 -4.55 19.83
CA LYS A 377 -30.66 -3.93 20.83
C LYS A 377 -31.26 -4.95 21.80
N ALA A 378 -31.58 -6.15 21.33
CA ALA A 378 -32.12 -7.21 22.17
C ALA A 378 -31.05 -7.77 23.12
N ILE A 379 -29.83 -8.01 22.62
CA ILE A 379 -28.65 -8.38 23.43
C ILE A 379 -28.41 -7.34 24.53
N ASP A 380 -28.50 -6.05 24.21
CA ASP A 380 -28.18 -4.99 25.17
C ASP A 380 -29.19 -4.89 26.32
N LYS A 381 -30.45 -5.26 26.09
CA LYS A 381 -31.54 -5.11 27.05
C LYS A 381 -31.86 -6.36 27.87
N SER A 382 -31.35 -7.52 27.48
CA SER A 382 -31.79 -8.80 28.05
C SER A 382 -31.24 -9.03 29.45
N ASP A 383 -32.13 -9.47 30.35
CA ASP A 383 -31.83 -9.82 31.75
C ASP A 383 -32.41 -11.21 32.14
N SER A 384 -32.92 -11.99 31.19
CA SER A 384 -33.61 -13.28 31.46
C SER A 384 -33.27 -14.41 30.48
N SER A 385 -33.51 -15.65 30.91
CA SER A 385 -33.23 -16.84 30.08
C SER A 385 -34.22 -17.02 28.94
N GLU A 386 -35.46 -16.58 29.10
CA GLU A 386 -36.52 -16.68 28.07
C GLU A 386 -36.22 -15.75 26.89
N GLU A 387 -35.86 -14.50 27.18
CA GLU A 387 -35.45 -13.51 26.16
C GLU A 387 -34.22 -13.99 25.38
N LEU A 388 -33.26 -14.65 26.04
CA LEU A 388 -32.06 -15.15 25.38
C LEU A 388 -32.37 -16.16 24.26
N LYS A 389 -33.35 -17.04 24.43
CA LYS A 389 -33.72 -18.00 23.37
C LYS A 389 -34.23 -17.30 22.12
N GLU A 390 -35.05 -16.26 22.30
CA GLU A 390 -35.54 -15.44 21.21
C GLU A 390 -34.39 -14.67 20.53
N ILE A 391 -33.44 -14.14 21.31
CA ILE A 391 -32.25 -13.46 20.79
C ILE A 391 -31.38 -14.40 19.95
N LEU A 392 -31.14 -15.62 20.42
CA LEU A 392 -30.37 -16.62 19.68
C LEU A 392 -31.05 -16.97 18.35
N GLN A 393 -32.38 -17.14 18.36
CA GLN A 393 -33.15 -17.36 17.14
C GLN A 393 -33.03 -16.17 16.17
N LEU A 394 -33.17 -14.93 16.65
CA LEU A 394 -33.01 -13.73 15.81
C LEU A 394 -31.59 -13.62 15.24
N TYR A 395 -30.57 -13.98 16.01
CA TYR A 395 -29.18 -14.03 15.55
C TYR A 395 -28.97 -15.08 14.44
N GLU A 396 -29.55 -16.27 14.61
CA GLU A 396 -29.47 -17.34 13.61
C GLU A 396 -30.17 -17.00 12.29
N GLU A 397 -31.19 -16.14 12.33
CA GLU A 397 -31.85 -15.61 11.13
C GLU A 397 -31.01 -14.62 10.32
N ILE A 398 -29.93 -14.09 10.89
CA ILE A 398 -28.94 -13.29 10.14
C ILE A 398 -28.11 -14.28 9.30
N PRO A 399 -27.95 -14.05 7.98
CA PRO A 399 -27.09 -14.89 7.14
C PRO A 399 -25.70 -15.02 7.76
N ALA A 400 -25.13 -16.23 7.75
CA ALA A 400 -23.88 -16.53 8.45
C ALA A 400 -22.74 -15.58 8.05
N GLU A 401 -22.71 -15.17 6.78
CA GLU A 401 -21.74 -14.24 6.23
C GLU A 401 -21.89 -12.78 6.67
N GLU A 402 -23.00 -12.43 7.33
CA GLU A 402 -23.29 -11.10 7.88
C GLU A 402 -23.18 -11.06 9.42
N ARG A 403 -23.11 -12.23 10.08
CA ARG A 403 -23.08 -12.31 11.55
C ARG A 403 -21.87 -11.61 12.18
N SER A 404 -20.76 -11.45 11.45
CA SER A 404 -19.59 -10.66 11.90
C SER A 404 -19.91 -9.19 12.19
N TYR A 405 -21.01 -8.67 11.65
CA TYR A 405 -21.44 -7.28 11.83
C TYR A 405 -22.27 -7.04 13.10
N VAL A 406 -22.56 -8.09 13.89
CA VAL A 406 -23.19 -7.96 15.21
C VAL A 406 -22.11 -7.59 16.24
N ALA A 407 -22.00 -6.31 16.59
CA ALA A 407 -20.86 -5.77 17.33
C ALA A 407 -20.79 -6.26 18.79
N ASN A 408 -21.95 -6.44 19.44
CA ASN A 408 -22.04 -6.83 20.85
C ASN A 408 -22.13 -8.36 21.07
N TYR A 409 -21.66 -9.17 20.13
CA TYR A 409 -21.66 -10.64 20.22
C TYR A 409 -20.98 -11.19 21.48
N LYS A 410 -19.97 -10.50 22.02
CA LYS A 410 -19.32 -10.86 23.30
C LYS A 410 -20.32 -10.93 24.46
N LYS A 411 -21.26 -9.99 24.52
CA LYS A 411 -22.33 -9.99 25.52
C LYS A 411 -23.31 -11.15 25.31
N LEU A 412 -23.61 -11.51 24.05
CA LEU A 412 -24.41 -12.70 23.73
C LEU A 412 -23.76 -13.98 24.26
N ILE A 413 -22.43 -14.12 24.14
CA ILE A 413 -21.69 -15.27 24.68
C ILE A 413 -21.76 -15.32 26.21
N GLU A 414 -21.62 -14.17 26.87
CA GLU A 414 -21.71 -14.07 28.33
C GLU A 414 -23.10 -14.48 28.83
N LEU A 415 -24.16 -14.00 28.18
CA LEU A 415 -25.54 -14.41 28.45
C LEU A 415 -25.75 -15.92 28.20
N ALA A 416 -25.27 -16.44 27.07
CA ALA A 416 -25.36 -17.85 26.74
C ALA A 416 -24.67 -18.74 27.78
N LYS A 417 -23.49 -18.35 28.27
CA LYS A 417 -22.80 -19.02 29.37
C LYS A 417 -23.60 -18.93 30.68
N GLN A 418 -24.10 -17.76 31.03
CA GLN A 418 -24.86 -17.53 32.26
C GLN A 418 -26.11 -18.42 32.34
N TYR A 419 -26.82 -18.60 31.23
CA TYR A 419 -28.05 -19.38 31.16
C TYR A 419 -27.87 -20.79 30.56
N ASN A 420 -26.62 -21.24 30.42
CA ASN A 420 -26.25 -22.55 29.89
C ASN A 420 -26.95 -22.89 28.55
N GLN A 421 -26.99 -21.93 27.63
CA GLN A 421 -27.50 -22.10 26.27
C GLN A 421 -26.34 -22.32 25.29
N SER A 422 -26.57 -23.17 24.29
CA SER A 422 -25.62 -23.36 23.18
C SER A 422 -25.68 -22.18 22.21
N LEU A 423 -24.51 -21.84 21.66
CA LEU A 423 -24.40 -20.91 20.54
C LEU A 423 -24.37 -21.69 19.22
N ASP A 424 -24.74 -21.00 18.14
CA ASP A 424 -24.53 -21.48 16.77
C ASP A 424 -23.05 -21.85 16.53
N ASP A 425 -22.81 -23.04 15.97
CA ASP A 425 -21.48 -23.59 15.70
C ASP A 425 -21.11 -23.49 14.20
N THR A 426 -21.75 -22.58 13.46
CA THR A 426 -21.50 -22.41 12.03
C THR A 426 -20.03 -22.05 11.77
N LYS A 427 -19.39 -22.88 10.94
CA LYS A 427 -17.99 -22.73 10.55
C LYS A 427 -17.84 -21.64 9.49
N LEU A 428 -17.64 -20.40 9.94
CA LEU A 428 -17.54 -19.23 9.06
C LEU A 428 -16.39 -19.37 8.03
N SER A 429 -15.35 -20.15 8.33
CA SER A 429 -14.27 -20.48 7.40
C SER A 429 -14.69 -21.34 6.19
N THR A 430 -15.86 -21.97 6.24
CA THR A 430 -16.39 -22.78 5.13
C THR A 430 -17.33 -21.99 4.23
N ILE A 431 -17.79 -20.83 4.69
CA ILE A 431 -18.73 -19.97 3.96
C ILE A 431 -18.00 -19.28 2.82
N HIS A 432 -18.59 -19.35 1.63
CA HIS A 432 -18.12 -18.66 0.44
C HIS A 432 -19.28 -17.92 -0.21
N SER A 433 -18.97 -16.87 -0.96
CA SER A 433 -19.99 -16.16 -1.72
C SER A 433 -20.62 -17.08 -2.77
N ASN A 434 -21.94 -16.95 -2.95
CA ASN A 434 -22.69 -17.53 -4.06
C ASN A 434 -22.88 -16.51 -5.20
N ASN A 435 -22.24 -15.33 -5.12
CA ASN A 435 -22.34 -14.33 -6.18
C ASN A 435 -21.81 -14.88 -7.50
N HIS A 436 -22.63 -14.73 -8.54
CA HIS A 436 -22.24 -15.04 -9.90
C HIS A 436 -21.29 -13.99 -10.47
N SER A 437 -21.33 -12.75 -9.95
CA SER A 437 -20.38 -11.69 -10.31
C SER A 437 -19.27 -11.58 -9.27
N MET A 438 -18.02 -11.72 -9.73
CA MET A 438 -16.81 -11.57 -8.92
C MET A 438 -16.26 -10.13 -8.96
N THR A 439 -17.08 -9.18 -9.38
CA THR A 439 -16.81 -7.73 -9.35
C THR A 439 -17.53 -7.07 -8.19
N MET A 440 -17.00 -5.97 -7.66
CA MET A 440 -17.71 -5.16 -6.68
C MET A 440 -18.70 -4.18 -7.32
N THR A 441 -19.72 -3.77 -6.56
CA THR A 441 -20.55 -2.60 -6.85
C THR A 441 -20.02 -1.41 -6.04
N PRO A 442 -19.56 -0.31 -6.66
CA PRO A 442 -19.07 0.85 -5.93
C PRO A 442 -20.16 1.50 -5.07
N VAL A 443 -19.80 1.85 -3.83
CA VAL A 443 -20.61 2.72 -2.96
C VAL A 443 -20.34 4.16 -3.33
N GLN A 444 -21.35 5.03 -3.29
CA GLN A 444 -21.20 6.47 -3.55
C GLN A 444 -21.29 7.25 -2.23
N LEU A 445 -20.15 7.45 -1.55
CA LEU A 445 -20.10 8.24 -0.31
C LEU A 445 -19.81 9.73 -0.58
N PHE A 446 -19.29 10.08 -1.75
CA PHE A 446 -19.03 11.46 -2.18
C PHE A 446 -20.06 11.93 -3.21
N SER A 447 -20.29 13.25 -3.31
CA SER A 447 -21.20 13.80 -4.32
C SER A 447 -20.56 13.77 -5.73
N ASN A 448 -21.38 13.48 -6.74
CA ASN A 448 -20.96 13.25 -8.13
C ASN A 448 -20.50 14.50 -8.89
N ASP A 449 -20.32 15.64 -8.23
CA ASP A 449 -20.21 16.94 -8.90
C ASP A 449 -18.86 17.17 -9.60
N ARG A 450 -17.84 16.36 -9.34
CA ARG A 450 -16.45 16.73 -9.68
C ARG A 450 -15.84 16.10 -10.93
N VAL A 451 -16.38 15.03 -11.53
CA VAL A 451 -15.88 14.50 -12.81
C VAL A 451 -17.00 13.87 -13.65
N LYS A 452 -17.59 14.62 -14.59
CA LYS A 452 -18.31 13.96 -15.68
C LYS A 452 -17.28 13.39 -16.62
N ASN A 453 -17.23 12.06 -16.75
CA ASN A 453 -16.48 11.39 -17.82
C ASN A 453 -17.06 11.90 -19.15
N LYS A 454 -16.44 12.94 -19.71
CA LYS A 454 -16.79 13.47 -21.02
C LYS A 454 -16.29 12.41 -21.99
N GLY A 455 -17.18 11.54 -22.45
CA GLY A 455 -16.84 10.61 -23.53
C GLY A 455 -16.19 11.35 -24.70
N LEU A 456 -15.41 10.64 -25.50
CA LEU A 456 -14.60 11.22 -26.59
C LEU A 456 -15.35 12.29 -27.37
N THR A 457 -14.72 13.46 -27.45
CA THR A 457 -15.20 14.55 -28.30
C THR A 457 -14.83 14.29 -29.76
N THR A 458 -15.48 14.98 -30.69
CA THR A 458 -15.08 14.97 -32.11
C THR A 458 -13.62 15.42 -32.29
N LYS A 459 -13.13 16.30 -31.42
CA LYS A 459 -11.75 16.77 -31.42
C LYS A 459 -10.77 15.66 -31.02
N ASP A 460 -11.14 14.82 -30.05
CA ASP A 460 -10.32 13.69 -29.62
C ASP A 460 -10.23 12.62 -30.72
N LEU A 461 -11.35 12.35 -31.41
CA LEU A 461 -11.35 11.47 -32.58
C LEU A 461 -10.46 11.99 -33.71
N GLN A 462 -10.50 13.30 -33.98
CA GLN A 462 -9.60 13.92 -34.96
C GLN A 462 -8.13 13.87 -34.52
N ARG A 463 -7.84 14.01 -33.23
CA ARG A 463 -6.48 13.91 -32.68
C ARG A 463 -5.88 12.52 -32.92
N ILE A 464 -6.67 11.46 -32.86
CA ILE A 464 -6.22 10.08 -33.17
C ILE A 464 -5.65 9.98 -34.59
N HIS A 465 -6.28 10.63 -35.57
CA HIS A 465 -5.81 10.65 -36.96
C HIS A 465 -4.55 11.49 -37.18
N HIS A 466 -4.19 12.34 -36.22
CA HIS A 466 -3.05 13.25 -36.28
C HIS A 466 -2.05 12.99 -35.15
N LEU A 467 -2.01 11.77 -34.60
CA LEU A 467 -1.01 11.40 -33.61
C LEU A 467 0.40 11.64 -34.18
N PRO A 468 1.35 12.15 -33.37
CA PRO A 468 2.71 12.41 -33.82
C PRO A 468 3.33 11.20 -34.52
N LYS A 469 4.15 11.45 -35.55
CA LYS A 469 4.82 10.35 -36.28
C LYS A 469 5.83 9.63 -35.39
N ASP A 470 6.58 10.39 -34.60
CA ASP A 470 7.55 9.86 -33.66
C ASP A 470 6.81 9.32 -32.43
N VAL A 471 7.19 8.12 -32.00
CA VAL A 471 6.55 7.40 -30.91
C VAL A 471 7.31 7.68 -29.61
N SER A 472 6.58 7.96 -28.54
CA SER A 472 7.12 8.16 -27.20
C SER A 472 6.47 7.22 -26.20
N THR A 473 7.23 6.72 -25.22
CA THR A 473 6.69 5.92 -24.11
C THR A 473 5.80 6.76 -23.19
N ALA A 474 5.94 8.09 -23.20
CA ALA A 474 5.03 9.03 -22.53
C ALA A 474 3.58 8.91 -23.00
N ASP A 475 3.36 8.53 -24.26
CA ASP A 475 2.04 8.50 -24.88
C ASP A 475 1.22 7.26 -24.47
N TYR A 476 1.84 6.29 -23.78
CA TYR A 476 1.22 4.98 -23.53
C TYR A 476 -0.12 5.09 -22.79
N VAL A 477 -0.15 5.85 -21.69
CA VAL A 477 -1.38 6.00 -20.88
C VAL A 477 -2.46 6.71 -21.67
N GLU A 478 -2.10 7.74 -22.45
CA GLU A 478 -3.06 8.44 -23.31
C GLU A 478 -3.66 7.47 -24.35
N VAL A 479 -2.83 6.65 -24.99
CA VAL A 479 -3.29 5.66 -25.97
C VAL A 479 -4.22 4.63 -25.34
N ILE A 480 -3.92 4.12 -24.15
CA ILE A 480 -4.80 3.20 -23.43
C ILE A 480 -6.12 3.88 -23.02
N ALA A 481 -6.06 5.13 -22.53
CA ALA A 481 -7.25 5.90 -22.19
C ALA A 481 -8.17 6.12 -23.41
N LEU A 482 -7.59 6.47 -24.56
CA LEU A 482 -8.34 6.63 -25.80
C LEU A 482 -8.94 5.29 -26.26
N LEU A 483 -8.20 4.18 -26.15
CA LEU A 483 -8.70 2.84 -26.48
C LEU A 483 -9.90 2.44 -25.61
N ASP A 484 -9.85 2.75 -24.32
CA ASP A 484 -10.94 2.47 -23.35
C ASP A 484 -12.22 3.25 -23.70
N GLN A 485 -12.06 4.51 -24.12
CA GLN A 485 -13.19 5.40 -24.39
C GLN A 485 -13.77 5.24 -25.80
N VAL A 486 -12.97 4.76 -26.77
CA VAL A 486 -13.40 4.63 -28.17
C VAL A 486 -14.52 3.60 -28.29
N LYS A 487 -15.63 3.98 -28.93
CA LYS A 487 -16.76 3.05 -29.17
C LYS A 487 -16.33 1.93 -30.10
N LYS A 488 -16.84 0.72 -29.89
CA LYS A 488 -16.58 -0.45 -30.75
C LYS A 488 -16.85 -0.22 -32.25
N THR A 489 -17.73 0.74 -32.60
CA THR A 489 -18.05 1.13 -33.98
C THR A 489 -16.93 1.91 -34.68
N ASN A 490 -16.01 2.53 -33.94
CA ASN A 490 -14.89 3.34 -34.45
C ASN A 490 -13.69 2.46 -34.84
N THR A 491 -13.90 1.50 -35.73
CA THR A 491 -12.92 0.46 -36.07
C THR A 491 -11.61 1.02 -36.64
N LYS A 492 -11.66 2.15 -37.36
CA LYS A 492 -10.47 2.82 -37.90
C LYS A 492 -9.61 3.43 -36.81
N GLU A 493 -10.23 4.17 -35.89
CA GLU A 493 -9.53 4.78 -34.76
C GLU A 493 -8.94 3.72 -33.82
N ILE A 494 -9.70 2.64 -33.56
CA ILE A 494 -9.19 1.48 -32.79
C ILE A 494 -7.94 0.90 -33.45
N ALA A 495 -7.96 0.68 -34.77
CA ALA A 495 -6.80 0.14 -35.49
C ALA A 495 -5.56 1.05 -35.42
N ILE A 496 -5.75 2.37 -35.50
CA ILE A 496 -4.67 3.36 -35.35
C ILE A 496 -4.09 3.29 -33.94
N LEU A 497 -4.94 3.30 -32.92
CA LEU A 497 -4.52 3.26 -31.53
C LEU A 497 -3.85 1.92 -31.16
N GLN A 498 -4.36 0.79 -31.64
CA GLN A 498 -3.75 -0.52 -31.43
C GLN A 498 -2.37 -0.61 -32.09
N LYS A 499 -2.23 -0.06 -33.31
CA LYS A 499 -0.93 0.03 -33.98
C LYS A 499 0.03 0.89 -33.14
N ARG A 500 -0.41 2.06 -32.68
CA ARG A 500 0.39 2.95 -31.84
C ARG A 500 0.80 2.30 -30.53
N LYS A 501 -0.14 1.62 -29.85
CA LYS A 501 0.12 0.85 -28.63
C LYS A 501 1.27 -0.13 -28.86
N LYS A 502 1.21 -0.93 -29.93
CA LYS A 502 2.25 -1.91 -30.27
C LYS A 502 3.61 -1.26 -30.53
N GLU A 503 3.63 -0.12 -31.24
CA GLU A 503 4.87 0.63 -31.48
C GLU A 503 5.49 1.15 -30.16
N ILE A 504 4.66 1.67 -29.26
CA ILE A 504 5.10 2.12 -27.93
C ILE A 504 5.65 0.95 -27.11
N GLU A 505 4.98 -0.19 -27.12
CA GLU A 505 5.42 -1.38 -26.38
C GLU A 505 6.76 -1.93 -26.88
N GLN A 506 7.00 -1.86 -28.18
CA GLN A 506 8.30 -2.20 -28.75
C GLN A 506 9.39 -1.21 -28.30
N LEU A 507 9.06 0.09 -28.21
CA LEU A 507 10.00 1.10 -27.70
C LEU A 507 10.29 0.89 -26.21
N GLN A 508 9.28 0.62 -25.38
CA GLN A 508 9.44 0.28 -23.96
C GLN A 508 10.35 -0.94 -23.78
N GLN A 509 10.17 -1.98 -24.60
CA GLN A 509 11.04 -3.16 -24.55
C GLN A 509 12.48 -2.81 -24.89
N LYS A 510 12.72 -2.00 -25.94
CA LYS A 510 14.07 -1.53 -26.29
C LYS A 510 14.74 -0.74 -25.16
N VAL A 511 14.00 0.17 -24.51
CA VAL A 511 14.49 0.95 -23.36
C VAL A 511 14.85 0.02 -22.19
N ASN A 512 14.00 -0.96 -21.88
CA ASN A 512 14.24 -1.94 -20.82
C ASN A 512 15.45 -2.86 -21.13
N ASP A 513 15.57 -3.34 -22.36
CA ASP A 513 16.72 -4.16 -22.78
C ASP A 513 18.02 -3.36 -22.69
N LEU A 514 18.00 -2.09 -23.12
CA LEU A 514 19.15 -1.21 -22.98
C LEU A 514 19.51 -0.95 -21.51
N ASN A 515 18.52 -0.74 -20.63
CA ASN A 515 18.74 -0.62 -19.19
C ASN A 515 19.44 -1.86 -18.60
N ASN A 516 19.00 -3.05 -19.00
CA ASN A 516 19.63 -4.30 -18.56
C ASN A 516 21.07 -4.43 -19.10
N GLU A 517 21.29 -4.07 -20.37
CA GLU A 517 22.64 -4.08 -20.96
C GLU A 517 23.57 -3.11 -20.23
N VAL A 518 23.11 -1.90 -19.89
CA VAL A 518 23.87 -0.89 -19.14
C VAL A 518 24.28 -1.44 -17.77
N ILE A 519 23.34 -2.00 -17.01
CA ILE A 519 23.61 -2.54 -15.67
C ILE A 519 24.64 -3.68 -15.72
N VAL A 520 24.50 -4.61 -16.67
CA VAL A 520 25.34 -5.80 -16.75
C VAL A 520 26.72 -5.49 -17.34
N ALA A 521 26.79 -4.68 -18.39
CA ALA A 521 28.01 -4.48 -19.15
C ALA A 521 28.84 -3.29 -18.66
N LEU A 522 28.20 -2.26 -18.11
CA LEU A 522 28.87 -1.00 -17.78
C LEU A 522 29.14 -0.83 -16.29
N TYR A 523 28.54 -1.62 -15.39
CA TYR A 523 28.68 -1.38 -13.95
C TYR A 523 29.60 -2.37 -13.21
N PRO A 524 30.52 -1.90 -12.35
CA PRO A 524 30.91 -0.50 -12.16
C PRO A 524 31.84 -0.02 -13.30
N PHE A 525 31.58 1.16 -13.87
CA PHE A 525 32.30 1.64 -15.08
C PHE A 525 33.79 1.85 -14.86
N THR A 526 34.22 2.07 -13.61
CA THR A 526 35.64 2.17 -13.23
C THR A 526 36.42 0.87 -13.49
N SER A 527 35.73 -0.26 -13.64
CA SER A 527 36.33 -1.56 -13.92
C SER A 527 36.50 -1.87 -15.42
N LEU A 528 35.97 -1.02 -16.30
CA LEU A 528 36.03 -1.21 -17.74
C LEU A 528 37.47 -1.21 -18.26
N THR A 529 37.70 -2.03 -19.29
CA THR A 529 38.99 -2.19 -19.96
C THR A 529 38.86 -1.96 -21.47
N LEU A 530 39.99 -1.90 -22.18
CA LEU A 530 39.98 -1.78 -23.65
C LEU A 530 39.32 -2.95 -24.39
N LYS A 531 39.08 -4.09 -23.72
CA LYS A 531 38.33 -5.22 -24.32
C LYS A 531 36.84 -4.92 -24.43
N ASP A 532 36.34 -4.00 -23.61
CA ASP A 532 34.92 -3.69 -23.49
C ASP A 532 34.50 -2.56 -24.45
N GLU A 533 35.46 -1.98 -25.18
CA GLU A 533 35.28 -0.86 -26.10
C GLU A 533 34.12 -1.06 -27.08
N GLU A 534 34.08 -2.20 -27.75
CA GLU A 534 33.05 -2.49 -28.76
C GLU A 534 31.66 -2.47 -28.13
N LYS A 535 31.52 -3.08 -26.95
CA LYS A 535 30.25 -3.15 -26.24
C LYS A 535 29.82 -1.78 -25.69
N VAL A 536 30.76 -1.00 -25.15
CA VAL A 536 30.50 0.37 -24.68
C VAL A 536 29.99 1.25 -25.83
N LEU A 537 30.64 1.18 -27.00
CA LEU A 537 30.23 1.97 -28.16
C LEU A 537 28.90 1.50 -28.76
N GLU A 538 28.63 0.19 -28.75
CA GLU A 538 27.34 -0.37 -29.15
C GLU A 538 26.19 0.15 -28.26
N ILE A 539 26.39 0.12 -26.93
CA ILE A 539 25.40 0.63 -25.96
C ILE A 539 25.19 2.14 -26.15
N ASN A 540 26.27 2.92 -26.32
CA ASN A 540 26.15 4.35 -26.57
C ASN A 540 25.41 4.66 -27.88
N ALA A 541 25.65 3.91 -28.96
CA ALA A 541 24.93 4.10 -30.21
C ALA A 541 23.43 3.82 -30.06
N LYS A 542 23.05 2.73 -29.39
CA LYS A 542 21.64 2.43 -29.07
C LYS A 542 21.00 3.55 -28.24
N TYR A 543 21.75 4.12 -27.28
CA TYR A 543 21.31 5.25 -26.46
C TYR A 543 21.11 6.53 -27.29
N GLU A 544 22.02 6.85 -28.22
CA GLU A 544 21.94 8.03 -29.08
C GLU A 544 20.79 7.97 -30.10
N GLU A 545 20.35 6.77 -30.50
CA GLU A 545 19.16 6.57 -31.35
C GLU A 545 17.83 6.86 -30.63
N LEU A 546 17.82 6.84 -29.29
CA LEU A 546 16.63 7.13 -28.51
C LEU A 546 16.29 8.62 -28.54
N SER A 547 14.99 8.94 -28.44
CA SER A 547 14.56 10.33 -28.26
C SER A 547 15.10 10.89 -26.94
N LYS A 548 15.18 12.22 -26.81
CA LYS A 548 15.64 12.86 -25.57
C LYS A 548 14.79 12.46 -24.35
N TYR A 549 13.50 12.22 -24.55
CA TYR A 549 12.61 11.74 -23.50
C TYR A 549 12.99 10.30 -23.08
N GLU A 550 13.22 9.40 -24.05
CA GLU A 550 13.58 8.00 -23.76
C GLU A 550 14.98 7.87 -23.14
N GLN A 551 15.93 8.73 -23.54
CA GLN A 551 17.26 8.78 -22.94
C GLN A 551 17.19 9.03 -21.42
N GLN A 552 16.24 9.85 -20.96
CA GLN A 552 16.03 10.11 -19.53
C GLN A 552 15.46 8.92 -18.77
N GLN A 553 14.87 7.94 -19.46
CA GLN A 553 14.36 6.69 -18.87
C GLN A 553 15.47 5.65 -18.68
N ILE A 554 16.69 5.94 -19.14
CA ILE A 554 17.84 5.05 -18.97
C ILE A 554 18.46 5.26 -17.59
N VAL A 555 18.55 4.17 -16.83
CA VAL A 555 19.12 4.11 -15.48
C VAL A 555 20.55 4.61 -15.55
N ASN A 556 20.86 5.61 -14.73
CA ASN A 556 22.15 6.28 -14.70
C ASN A 556 22.68 6.61 -16.10
N HIS A 557 21.84 7.21 -16.96
CA HIS A 557 22.23 7.55 -18.34
C HIS A 557 23.56 8.32 -18.47
N SER A 558 23.95 9.09 -17.44
CA SER A 558 25.27 9.74 -17.35
C SER A 558 26.44 8.76 -17.38
N ASP A 559 26.24 7.54 -16.89
CA ASP A 559 27.29 6.51 -16.79
C ASP A 559 27.63 5.93 -18.15
N ILE A 560 26.73 6.02 -19.14
CA ILE A 560 27.02 5.63 -20.53
C ILE A 560 28.08 6.57 -21.10
N GLU A 561 27.89 7.88 -20.96
CA GLU A 561 28.85 8.90 -21.40
C GLU A 561 30.19 8.73 -20.67
N GLN A 562 30.15 8.51 -19.34
CA GLN A 562 31.36 8.26 -18.55
C GLN A 562 32.09 6.97 -18.97
N SER A 563 31.36 5.93 -19.37
CA SER A 563 31.95 4.68 -19.86
C SER A 563 32.70 4.91 -21.18
N VAL A 564 32.14 5.71 -22.09
CA VAL A 564 32.81 6.11 -23.34
C VAL A 564 34.09 6.90 -23.04
N ASP A 565 34.03 7.86 -22.12
CA ASP A 565 35.20 8.65 -21.71
C ASP A 565 36.29 7.81 -21.04
N GLN A 566 35.90 6.82 -20.24
CA GLN A 566 36.84 5.87 -19.64
C GLN A 566 37.58 5.07 -20.71
N ILE A 567 36.90 4.54 -21.72
CA ILE A 567 37.53 3.84 -22.85
C ILE A 567 38.49 4.78 -23.60
N LYS A 568 38.08 6.02 -23.85
CA LYS A 568 38.93 7.03 -24.50
C LYS A 568 40.19 7.33 -23.70
N SER A 569 40.08 7.48 -22.38
CA SER A 569 41.21 7.65 -21.46
C SER A 569 42.16 6.46 -21.52
N LEU A 570 41.64 5.23 -21.45
CA LEU A 570 42.44 4.00 -21.54
C LEU A 570 43.22 3.91 -22.87
N LYS A 571 42.61 4.32 -23.99
CA LYS A 571 43.28 4.37 -25.30
C LYS A 571 44.44 5.36 -25.30
N GLN A 572 44.21 6.55 -24.76
CA GLN A 572 45.25 7.59 -24.65
C GLN A 572 46.42 7.11 -23.79
N GLN A 573 46.14 6.46 -22.66
CA GLN A 573 47.17 5.89 -21.79
C GLN A 573 47.98 4.79 -22.51
N LYS A 574 47.33 3.91 -23.28
CA LYS A 574 48.03 2.89 -24.09
C LYS A 574 48.95 3.54 -25.12
N TRP A 575 48.47 4.57 -25.83
CA TRP A 575 49.28 5.31 -26.80
C TRP A 575 50.47 6.01 -26.16
N LEU A 576 50.28 6.66 -25.01
CA LEU A 576 51.36 7.30 -24.26
C LEU A 576 52.43 6.29 -23.83
N LYS A 577 52.03 5.08 -23.38
CA LYS A 577 52.96 4.00 -23.05
C LYS A 577 53.75 3.51 -24.27
N ILE A 578 53.10 3.39 -25.43
CA ILE A 578 53.77 3.01 -26.68
C ILE A 578 54.79 4.09 -27.08
N ILE A 579 54.39 5.36 -27.09
CA ILE A 579 55.26 6.49 -27.42
C ILE A 579 56.45 6.56 -26.46
N ALA A 580 56.22 6.46 -25.15
CA ALA A 580 57.27 6.44 -24.14
C ALA A 580 58.25 5.27 -24.37
N SER A 581 57.75 4.08 -24.71
CA SER A 581 58.59 2.91 -25.02
C SER A 581 59.45 3.15 -26.27
N ILE A 582 58.88 3.73 -27.33
CA ILE A 582 59.62 4.07 -28.56
C ILE A 582 60.70 5.12 -28.26
N LEU A 583 60.39 6.16 -27.49
CA LEU A 583 61.36 7.19 -27.08
C LEU A 583 62.48 6.61 -26.22
N LEU A 584 62.18 5.64 -25.36
CA LEU A 584 63.16 4.97 -24.49
C LEU A 584 64.11 4.08 -25.31
N VAL A 585 63.59 3.37 -26.32
CA VAL A 585 64.42 2.62 -27.28
C VAL A 585 65.27 3.55 -28.14
N ALA A 586 64.69 4.63 -28.68
CA ALA A 586 65.40 5.61 -29.51
C ALA A 586 66.52 6.33 -28.74
N SER A 587 66.27 6.74 -27.50
CA SER A 587 67.28 7.34 -26.63
C SER A 587 68.41 6.36 -26.26
N SER A 588 68.08 5.09 -26.01
CA SER A 588 69.07 4.04 -25.79
C SER A 588 69.95 3.81 -27.01
N LEU A 589 69.37 3.76 -28.21
CA LEU A 589 70.10 3.64 -29.48
C LEU A 589 70.99 4.86 -29.75
N LEU A 590 70.49 6.07 -29.51
CA LEU A 590 71.28 7.31 -29.63
C LEU A 590 72.45 7.34 -28.64
N PHE A 591 72.23 6.88 -27.40
CA PHE A 591 73.30 6.77 -26.40
C PHE A 591 74.39 5.78 -26.84
N ILE A 592 73.99 4.60 -27.34
CA ILE A 592 74.92 3.60 -27.90
C ILE A 592 75.69 4.20 -29.09
N PHE A 593 75.00 4.86 -30.02
CA PHE A 593 75.63 5.48 -31.19
C PHE A 593 76.62 6.57 -30.80
N LYS A 594 76.27 7.43 -29.83
CA LYS A 594 77.15 8.47 -29.29
C LYS A 594 78.37 7.86 -28.59
N ARG A 595 78.21 6.75 -27.86
CA ARG A 595 79.32 6.01 -27.22
C ARG A 595 80.25 5.37 -28.26
N ILE A 596 79.72 4.81 -29.34
CA ILE A 596 80.51 4.28 -30.46
C ILE A 596 81.27 5.40 -31.17
N LYS A 597 80.62 6.53 -31.46
CA LYS A 597 81.25 7.69 -32.10
C LYS A 597 82.36 8.30 -31.24
N ASN A 598 82.14 8.42 -29.93
CA ASN A 598 83.17 8.89 -28.99
C ASN A 598 84.36 7.91 -28.88
N LYS A 599 84.10 6.59 -28.88
CA LYS A 599 85.18 5.59 -28.97
C LYS A 599 85.97 5.68 -30.28
N ARG A 600 85.30 5.93 -31.42
CA ARG A 600 85.98 6.12 -32.70
C ARG A 600 86.85 7.37 -32.70
N LYS A 601 86.35 8.50 -32.18
CA LYS A 601 87.18 9.71 -31.99
C LYS A 601 88.39 9.48 -31.09
N GLN A 602 88.24 8.74 -29.99
CA GLN A 602 89.36 8.39 -29.10
C GLN A 602 90.39 7.47 -29.77
N MET A 603 90.01 6.67 -30.76
CA MET A 603 90.93 5.84 -31.57
C MET A 603 91.58 6.62 -32.73
N GLU A 604 91.02 7.77 -33.13
CA GLU A 604 91.61 8.67 -34.15
C GLU A 604 92.53 9.73 -33.54
N GLU A 605 92.45 9.97 -32.21
CA GLU A 605 93.31 10.87 -31.43
C GLU A 605 94.50 10.15 -30.73
N GLN A 606 94.64 8.83 -30.92
CA GLN A 606 95.82 8.01 -30.57
C GLN A 606 96.62 7.68 -31.83
#